data_AF-A0A497K8P3-F1
#
_entry.id   AF-A0A497K8P3-F1
#
_cell.length_a   1.000
_cell.length_b   1.000
_cell.length_c   1.000
_cell.angle_alpha   90.00
_cell.angle_beta   90.00
_cell.angle_gamma   90.00
#
_symmetry.space_group_name_H-M   'P 1'
#
loop_
_entity.id
_entity.type
_entity.pdbx_description
1 polymer ?
#
loop_
_entity_poly.entity_id
_entity_poly.type
_entity_poly.pdbx_seq_one_letter_code
_entity_poly.pdbx_strand_id
1 'polypeptide(L)'
;MPPFILYMARYIFAWSFDRSFPEVFAEVHPTLRSPLNANILNFILSLIACIMCWGWWIYGIFTLLDNVACWAWIFPDMFVALAAAAMPIMRPEIYKESPTSGWRIGGCPLEYIFGVLAFVSMGLFVWLVLGTLVPGGSPTPDIMLIMAVLGIGLVISLVCQHLATKKGVPVSEIFRAVPPA
;
A
#
# COMPACT_ATOMS: atom_id res chain seq x y z
N MET A 1 -11.81 -1.65 14.49
CA MET A 1 -10.57 -0.92 14.87
C MET A 1 -9.43 -1.84 15.35
N PRO A 2 -9.63 -2.93 16.14
CA PRO A 2 -8.53 -3.83 16.50
C PRO A 2 -7.81 -4.55 15.33
N PRO A 3 -8.50 -4.96 14.24
CA PRO A 3 -7.83 -5.65 13.13
C PRO A 3 -6.80 -4.78 12.40
N PHE A 4 -7.08 -3.47 12.27
CA PHE A 4 -6.21 -2.56 11.51
C PHE A 4 -4.84 -2.41 12.15
N ILE A 5 -4.74 -2.36 13.48
CA ILE A 5 -3.46 -2.23 14.18
C ILE A 5 -2.57 -3.45 13.93
N LEU A 6 -3.15 -4.65 13.99
CA LEU A 6 -2.42 -5.90 13.73
C LEU A 6 -2.01 -6.04 12.26
N TYR A 7 -2.84 -5.54 11.36
CA TYR A 7 -2.59 -5.61 9.93
C TYR A 7 -1.49 -4.63 9.49
N MET A 8 -1.51 -3.39 9.98
CA MET A 8 -0.51 -2.37 9.65
C MET A 8 0.91 -2.79 10.07
N ALA A 9 1.06 -3.41 11.24
CA ALA A 9 2.36 -3.88 11.71
C ALA A 9 2.96 -4.96 10.79
N ARG A 10 2.12 -5.82 10.21
CA ARG A 10 2.56 -6.84 9.24
C ARG A 10 3.01 -6.24 7.92
N TYR A 11 2.35 -5.17 7.46
CA TYR A 11 2.79 -4.45 6.27
C TYR A 11 4.13 -3.75 6.47
N ILE A 12 4.29 -3.03 7.58
CA ILE A 12 5.56 -2.34 7.89
C ILE A 12 6.70 -3.38 7.95
N PHE A 13 6.45 -4.52 8.59
CA PHE A 13 7.40 -5.63 8.61
C PHE A 13 7.72 -6.16 7.20
N ALA A 14 6.71 -6.41 6.38
CA ALA A 14 6.90 -6.90 5.01
C ALA A 14 7.69 -5.89 4.14
N TRP A 15 7.39 -4.60 4.23
CA TRP A 15 8.13 -3.57 3.49
C TRP A 15 9.59 -3.45 3.93
N SER A 16 9.87 -3.63 5.23
CA SER A 16 11.24 -3.70 5.74
C SER A 16 11.95 -4.97 5.27
N PHE A 17 11.25 -6.10 5.20
CA PHE A 17 11.78 -7.35 4.63
C PHE A 17 12.12 -7.20 3.14
N ASP A 18 11.25 -6.53 2.39
CA ASP A 18 11.43 -6.19 0.97
C ASP A 18 12.43 -5.03 0.74
N ARG A 19 13.06 -4.52 1.82
CA ARG A 19 14.05 -3.43 1.81
C ARG A 19 13.54 -2.11 1.21
N SER A 20 12.23 -1.95 1.18
CA SER A 20 11.56 -0.70 0.81
C SER A 20 11.32 0.20 2.02
N PHE A 21 11.67 -0.28 3.22
CA PHE A 21 11.57 0.46 4.48
C PHE A 21 12.78 0.12 5.39
N PRO A 22 13.12 0.93 6.42
CA PRO A 22 14.28 0.67 7.26
C PRO A 22 14.26 -0.71 7.93
N GLU A 23 15.41 -1.40 7.93
CA GLU A 23 15.58 -2.76 8.46
C GLU A 23 15.19 -2.89 9.95
N VAL A 24 15.26 -1.78 10.71
CA VAL A 24 14.91 -1.74 12.15
C VAL A 24 13.47 -2.19 12.43
N PHE A 25 12.56 -2.02 11.48
CA PHE A 25 11.16 -2.42 11.65
C PHE A 25 10.88 -3.89 11.29
N ALA A 26 11.86 -4.60 10.71
CA ALA A 26 11.81 -6.04 10.52
C ALA A 26 12.26 -6.82 11.77
N GLU A 27 12.70 -6.15 12.85
CA GLU A 27 13.14 -6.82 14.06
C GLU A 27 11.96 -7.35 14.89
N VAL A 28 11.92 -8.67 15.09
CA VAL A 28 10.88 -9.35 15.89
C VAL A 28 11.42 -9.62 17.28
N HIS A 29 10.66 -9.22 18.31
CA HIS A 29 11.07 -9.45 19.69
C HIS A 29 11.13 -10.96 20.01
N PRO A 30 12.22 -11.47 20.63
CA PRO A 30 12.43 -12.92 20.83
C PRO A 30 11.35 -13.60 21.66
N THR A 31 10.87 -12.94 22.73
CA THR A 31 9.85 -13.49 23.63
C THR A 31 8.41 -13.26 23.16
N LEU A 32 8.07 -12.04 22.72
CA LEU A 32 6.72 -11.66 22.32
C LEU A 32 6.34 -12.10 20.90
N ARG A 33 7.31 -12.54 20.09
CA ARG A 33 7.13 -12.97 18.70
C ARG A 33 6.34 -11.95 17.85
N SER A 34 6.52 -10.67 18.16
CA SER A 34 5.84 -9.56 17.48
C SER A 34 6.86 -8.47 17.08
N PRO A 35 6.64 -7.77 15.95
CA PRO A 35 7.48 -6.66 15.52
C PRO A 35 7.18 -5.42 16.37
N LEU A 36 7.88 -5.29 17.51
CA LEU A 36 7.60 -4.23 18.49
C LEU A 36 7.87 -2.83 17.92
N ASN A 37 8.95 -2.67 17.15
CA ASN A 37 9.30 -1.39 16.52
C ASN A 37 8.21 -0.93 15.54
N ALA A 38 7.64 -1.85 14.76
CA ALA A 38 6.53 -1.54 13.84
C ALA A 38 5.26 -1.15 14.60
N ASN A 39 4.95 -1.83 15.71
CA ASN A 39 3.82 -1.49 16.57
C ASN A 39 3.95 -0.09 17.19
N ILE A 40 5.15 0.25 17.69
CA ILE A 40 5.44 1.57 18.27
C ILE A 40 5.29 2.65 17.21
N LEU A 41 5.83 2.45 16.01
CA LEU A 41 5.66 3.39 14.90
C LEU A 41 4.18 3.60 14.58
N ASN A 42 3.42 2.51 14.42
CA ASN A 42 1.98 2.58 14.14
C ASN A 42 1.22 3.32 15.25
N PHE A 43 1.58 3.10 16.51
CA PHE A 43 0.98 3.79 17.65
C PHE A 43 1.26 5.31 17.61
N ILE A 44 2.51 5.71 17.34
CA ILE A 44 2.90 7.12 17.22
C ILE A 44 2.13 7.78 16.06
N LEU A 45 2.09 7.15 14.89
CA LEU A 45 1.37 7.68 13.73
C LEU A 45 -0.14 7.79 13.99
N SER A 46 -0.72 6.81 14.69
CA SER A 46 -2.13 6.85 15.09
C SER A 46 -2.42 8.00 16.06
N LEU A 47 -1.52 8.25 17.02
CA LEU A 47 -1.65 9.38 17.94
C LEU A 47 -1.56 10.73 17.20
N ILE A 48 -0.62 10.87 16.27
CA ILE A 48 -0.50 12.07 15.44
C ILE A 48 -1.81 12.28 14.65
N ALA A 49 -2.33 11.24 14.00
CA ALA A 49 -3.61 11.31 13.28
C ALA A 49 -4.77 11.71 14.20
N CYS A 50 -4.86 11.15 15.41
CA CYS A 50 -5.86 11.51 16.41
C CYS A 50 -5.76 12.98 16.85
N ILE A 51 -4.54 13.50 17.07
CA ILE A 51 -4.31 14.90 17.43
C ILE A 51 -4.71 15.82 16.28
N MET A 52 -4.36 15.48 15.04
CA MET A 52 -4.78 16.23 13.86
C MET A 52 -6.31 16.28 13.73
N CYS A 53 -7.02 15.26 14.20
CA CYS A 53 -8.47 15.21 14.21
C CYS A 53 -9.13 15.83 15.47
N TRP A 54 -8.35 16.18 16.50
CA TRP A 54 -8.91 16.59 17.79
C TRP A 54 -9.50 18.00 17.76
N GLY A 55 -10.67 18.18 18.39
CA GLY A 55 -11.27 19.50 18.63
C GLY A 55 -12.15 20.06 17.50
N TRP A 56 -12.52 19.28 16.49
CA TRP A 56 -13.42 19.68 15.37
C TRP A 56 -12.98 20.91 14.54
N TRP A 57 -11.88 21.57 14.87
CA TRP A 57 -11.28 22.67 14.11
C TRP A 57 -11.00 22.24 12.65
N ILE A 58 -10.70 20.96 12.48
CA ILE A 58 -10.38 20.33 11.22
C ILE A 58 -11.58 19.60 10.60
N TYR A 59 -12.57 19.15 11.38
CA TYR A 59 -13.72 18.38 10.85
C TYR A 59 -14.70 19.19 10.00
N GLY A 60 -14.69 20.53 10.08
CA GLY A 60 -15.37 21.39 9.10
C GLY A 60 -14.68 21.44 7.73
N ILE A 61 -13.41 21.01 7.66
CA ILE A 61 -12.59 20.94 6.45
C ILE A 61 -12.41 19.48 5.97
N PHE A 62 -12.67 18.49 6.84
CA PHE A 62 -12.38 17.07 6.59
C PHE A 62 -13.59 16.33 6.01
N THR A 63 -13.82 16.54 4.72
CA THR A 63 -14.05 15.42 3.77
C THR A 63 -12.81 14.48 3.69
N LEU A 64 -11.73 14.85 4.38
CA LEU A 64 -10.42 14.22 4.45
C LEU A 64 -10.44 12.75 4.88
N LEU A 65 -11.35 12.24 5.73
CA LEU A 65 -11.29 10.80 6.04
C LEU A 65 -11.59 9.96 4.80
N ASP A 66 -12.62 10.33 4.04
CA ASP A 66 -12.98 9.64 2.80
C ASP A 66 -11.98 9.92 1.68
N ASN A 67 -11.51 11.17 1.57
CA ASN A 67 -10.50 11.54 0.57
C ASN A 67 -9.14 10.87 0.85
N VAL A 68 -8.65 10.89 2.10
CA VAL A 68 -7.39 10.25 2.48
C VAL A 68 -7.53 8.73 2.45
N ALA A 69 -8.66 8.14 2.84
CA ALA A 69 -8.86 6.71 2.65
C ALA A 69 -8.82 6.33 1.16
N CYS A 70 -9.46 7.12 0.29
CA CYS A 70 -9.39 6.90 -1.15
C CYS A 70 -7.95 6.96 -1.68
N TRP A 71 -7.19 7.99 -1.32
CA TRP A 71 -5.85 8.21 -1.87
C TRP A 71 -4.73 7.40 -1.21
N ALA A 72 -4.86 7.09 0.08
CA ALA A 72 -3.86 6.30 0.81
C ALA A 72 -4.12 4.79 0.70
N TRP A 73 -5.34 4.35 0.39
CA TRP A 73 -5.70 2.94 0.33
C TRP A 73 -6.20 2.52 -1.07
N ILE A 74 -7.28 3.13 -1.58
CA ILE A 74 -7.89 2.70 -2.85
C ILE A 74 -6.95 2.96 -4.04
N PHE A 75 -6.23 4.08 -4.04
CA PHE A 75 -5.30 4.41 -5.11
C PHE A 75 -4.12 3.42 -5.21
N PRO A 76 -3.41 3.04 -4.13
CA PRO A 76 -2.46 1.92 -4.18
C PRO A 76 -3.09 0.59 -4.59
N ASP A 77 -4.26 0.25 -4.05
CA ASP A 77 -4.97 -1.00 -4.36
C ASP A 77 -5.38 -1.10 -5.83
N MET A 78 -5.60 0.04 -6.50
CA MET A 78 -5.79 0.10 -7.95
C MET A 78 -4.57 -0.48 -8.68
N PHE A 79 -3.34 -0.14 -8.29
CA PHE A 79 -2.15 -0.73 -8.90
C PHE A 79 -1.98 -2.21 -8.55
N VAL A 80 -2.43 -2.63 -7.36
CA VAL A 80 -2.48 -4.05 -7.00
C VAL A 80 -3.45 -4.81 -7.91
N ALA A 81 -4.63 -4.25 -8.19
CA ALA A 81 -5.59 -4.82 -9.13
C ALA A 81 -5.01 -4.91 -10.55
N LEU A 82 -4.24 -3.91 -10.98
CA LEU A 82 -3.54 -3.95 -12.27
C LEU A 82 -2.47 -5.06 -12.29
N ALA A 83 -1.69 -5.21 -11.22
CA ALA A 83 -0.69 -6.26 -11.10
C ALA A 83 -1.34 -7.65 -11.10
N ALA A 84 -2.46 -7.82 -10.42
CA ALA A 84 -3.26 -9.05 -10.43
C ALA A 84 -3.79 -9.36 -11.85
N ALA A 85 -4.31 -8.35 -12.54
CA ALA A 85 -4.74 -8.50 -13.94
C ALA A 85 -3.58 -8.89 -14.87
N ALA A 86 -2.40 -8.31 -14.68
CA ALA A 86 -1.22 -8.57 -15.51
C ALA A 86 -0.53 -9.91 -15.17
N MET A 87 -0.77 -10.48 -14.00
CA MET A 87 -0.10 -11.69 -13.50
C MET A 87 -0.19 -12.90 -14.45
N PRO A 88 -1.35 -13.26 -15.02
CA PRO A 88 -1.45 -14.40 -15.94
C PRO A 88 -0.66 -14.21 -17.25
N ILE A 89 -0.37 -12.96 -17.64
CA ILE A 89 0.30 -12.61 -18.89
C ILE A 89 1.81 -12.45 -18.67
N MET A 90 2.20 -11.72 -17.61
CA MET A 90 3.60 -11.38 -17.35
C MET A 90 4.37 -12.48 -16.61
N ARG A 91 3.68 -13.28 -15.78
CA ARG A 91 4.26 -14.34 -14.95
C ARG A 91 3.39 -15.61 -14.98
N PRO A 92 3.15 -16.22 -16.16
CA PRO A 92 2.30 -17.40 -16.27
C PRO A 92 2.83 -18.60 -15.47
N GLU A 93 4.14 -18.68 -15.23
CA GLU A 93 4.78 -19.69 -14.39
C GLU A 93 4.30 -19.62 -12.94
N ILE A 94 4.29 -18.43 -12.34
CA ILE A 94 3.80 -18.21 -10.96
C ILE A 94 2.28 -18.38 -10.92
N TYR A 95 1.58 -17.86 -11.92
CA TYR A 95 0.12 -17.95 -11.97
C TYR A 95 -0.37 -19.40 -11.98
N LYS A 96 0.33 -20.33 -12.65
CA LYS A 96 -0.04 -21.76 -12.69
C LYS A 96 0.02 -22.47 -11.35
N GLU A 97 0.86 -22.01 -10.43
CA GLU A 97 0.95 -22.57 -9.08
C GLU A 97 -0.19 -22.08 -8.18
N SER A 98 -0.89 -21.01 -8.58
CA SER A 98 -2.00 -20.47 -7.81
C SER A 98 -3.25 -21.38 -7.90
N PRO A 99 -4.06 -21.48 -6.82
CA PRO A 99 -5.30 -22.24 -6.83
C PRO A 99 -6.35 -21.68 -7.79
N THR A 100 -6.23 -20.41 -8.18
CA THR A 100 -7.15 -19.75 -9.13
C THR A 100 -6.76 -19.98 -10.59
N SER A 101 -5.62 -20.63 -10.86
CA SER A 101 -5.11 -20.92 -12.20
C SER A 101 -6.04 -21.79 -13.07
N GLY A 102 -6.82 -22.66 -12.41
CA GLY A 102 -7.80 -23.53 -13.04
C GLY A 102 -9.11 -22.82 -13.38
N TRP A 103 -9.37 -21.62 -12.85
CA TRP A 103 -10.63 -20.91 -13.05
C TRP A 103 -10.54 -20.05 -14.30
N ARG A 104 -11.22 -20.50 -15.36
CA ARG A 104 -11.26 -19.80 -16.65
C ARG A 104 -12.69 -19.67 -17.13
N ILE A 105 -13.03 -18.50 -17.64
CA ILE A 105 -14.31 -18.23 -18.30
C ILE A 105 -14.00 -17.87 -19.74
N GLY A 106 -14.52 -18.65 -20.70
CA GLY A 106 -14.31 -18.40 -22.13
C GLY A 106 -12.84 -18.46 -22.60
N GLY A 107 -11.98 -19.22 -21.91
CA GLY A 107 -10.55 -19.30 -22.21
C GLY A 107 -9.68 -18.19 -21.59
N CYS A 108 -10.30 -17.18 -20.98
CA CYS A 108 -9.60 -16.12 -20.25
C CYS A 108 -9.45 -16.50 -18.76
N PRO A 109 -8.27 -16.28 -18.13
CA PRO A 109 -8.10 -16.42 -16.69
C PRO A 109 -9.09 -15.55 -15.92
N LEU A 110 -9.78 -16.11 -14.94
CA LEU A 110 -10.79 -15.37 -14.17
C LEU A 110 -10.16 -14.19 -13.39
N GLU A 111 -8.91 -14.37 -12.96
CA GLU A 111 -8.08 -13.33 -12.33
C GLU A 111 -7.91 -12.10 -13.21
N TYR A 112 -7.73 -12.28 -14.53
CA TYR A 112 -7.59 -11.18 -15.47
C TYR A 112 -8.87 -10.34 -15.51
N ILE A 113 -10.03 -10.99 -15.60
CA ILE A 113 -11.33 -10.34 -15.69
C ILE A 113 -11.61 -9.54 -14.42
N PHE A 114 -11.45 -10.16 -13.25
CA PHE A 114 -11.69 -9.48 -11.98
C PHE A 114 -10.65 -8.40 -11.69
N GLY A 115 -9.38 -8.61 -12.04
CA GLY A 115 -8.34 -7.59 -11.90
C GLY A 115 -8.62 -6.36 -12.75
N VAL A 116 -9.04 -6.52 -14.01
CA VAL A 116 -9.44 -5.40 -14.87
C VAL A 116 -10.69 -4.71 -14.33
N LEU A 117 -11.70 -5.46 -13.90
CA LEU A 117 -12.92 -4.89 -13.33
C LEU A 117 -12.61 -4.09 -12.03
N ALA A 118 -11.77 -4.64 -11.16
CA ALA A 118 -11.31 -3.98 -9.95
C ALA A 118 -10.51 -2.70 -10.28
N PHE A 119 -9.57 -2.77 -11.23
CA PHE A 119 -8.81 -1.61 -11.69
C PHE A 119 -9.72 -0.49 -12.22
N VAL A 120 -10.68 -0.81 -13.08
CA VAL A 120 -11.61 0.17 -13.66
C VAL A 120 -12.54 0.75 -12.59
N SER A 121 -13.11 -0.09 -11.72
CA SER A 121 -14.03 0.36 -10.67
C SER A 121 -13.34 1.23 -9.61
N MET A 122 -12.14 0.84 -9.16
CA MET A 122 -11.32 1.66 -8.26
C MET A 122 -10.84 2.94 -8.93
N GLY A 123 -10.43 2.87 -10.21
CA GLY A 123 -10.02 4.04 -10.98
C GLY A 123 -11.15 5.05 -11.16
N LEU A 124 -12.37 4.58 -11.40
CA LEU A 124 -13.56 5.44 -11.42
C LEU A 124 -13.79 6.12 -10.07
N PHE A 125 -13.61 5.38 -8.96
CA PHE A 125 -13.75 5.95 -7.61
C PHE A 125 -12.69 7.03 -7.34
N VAL A 126 -11.42 6.77 -7.67
CA VAL A 126 -10.32 7.75 -7.56
C VAL A 126 -10.61 8.98 -8.42
N TRP A 127 -11.13 8.81 -9.64
CA TRP A 127 -11.48 9.91 -10.52
C TRP A 127 -12.61 10.78 -9.96
N LEU A 128 -13.64 10.17 -9.38
CA LEU A 128 -14.73 10.91 -8.73
C LEU A 128 -14.23 11.74 -7.53
N VAL A 129 -13.34 11.17 -6.73
CA VAL A 129 -12.75 11.84 -5.55
C VAL A 129 -11.71 12.90 -5.95
N LEU A 130 -11.09 12.81 -7.13
CA LEU A 130 -10.19 13.87 -7.60
C LEU A 130 -10.92 15.22 -7.73
N GLY A 131 -12.20 15.21 -8.13
CA GLY A 131 -13.03 16.42 -8.24
C GLY A 131 -13.33 17.10 -6.89
N THR A 132 -13.27 16.37 -5.77
CA THR A 132 -13.50 16.91 -4.43
C THR A 132 -12.23 17.47 -3.80
N LEU A 133 -11.06 17.01 -4.24
CA LEU A 133 -9.75 17.48 -3.77
C LEU A 133 -9.28 18.80 -4.38
N VAL A 134 -9.77 19.13 -5.57
CA VAL A 134 -9.36 20.35 -6.28
C VAL A 134 -10.60 21.10 -6.79
N PRO A 135 -11.52 21.54 -5.90
CA PRO A 135 -12.68 22.30 -6.33
C PRO A 135 -12.22 23.62 -6.97
N GLY A 136 -12.40 23.73 -8.29
CA GLY A 136 -12.04 24.92 -9.07
C GLY A 136 -10.56 25.09 -9.40
N GLY A 137 -9.73 24.06 -9.27
CA GLY A 137 -8.30 24.11 -9.66
C GLY A 137 -7.34 24.58 -8.55
N SER A 138 -7.85 24.90 -7.36
CA SER A 138 -7.04 25.33 -6.21
C SER A 138 -6.63 24.14 -5.33
N PRO A 139 -5.35 24.00 -4.97
CA PRO A 139 -4.90 22.94 -4.07
C PRO A 139 -5.46 23.14 -2.66
N THR A 140 -6.14 22.14 -2.13
CA THR A 140 -6.61 22.14 -0.73
C THR A 140 -5.50 21.66 0.22
N PRO A 141 -5.62 21.92 1.53
CA PRO A 141 -4.71 21.32 2.51
C PRO A 141 -4.65 19.79 2.42
N ASP A 142 -5.73 19.14 1.99
CA ASP A 142 -5.80 17.68 1.83
C ASP A 142 -4.84 17.18 0.74
N ILE A 143 -4.82 17.81 -0.43
CA ILE A 143 -3.93 17.39 -1.52
C ILE A 143 -2.46 17.63 -1.15
N MET A 144 -2.17 18.69 -0.39
CA MET A 144 -0.82 18.94 0.12
C MET A 144 -0.37 17.84 1.07
N LEU A 145 -1.24 17.41 2.00
CA LEU A 145 -0.96 16.31 2.92
C LEU A 145 -0.76 14.99 2.18
N ILE A 146 -1.64 14.65 1.24
CA ILE A 146 -1.56 13.41 0.45
C ILE A 146 -0.24 13.37 -0.35
N MET A 147 0.07 14.45 -1.07
CA MET A 147 1.30 14.55 -1.86
C MET A 147 2.55 14.50 -0.98
N ALA A 148 2.50 15.12 0.22
CA ALA A 148 3.61 15.05 1.17
C ALA A 148 3.82 13.62 1.67
N VAL A 149 2.76 12.91 2.09
CA VAL A 149 2.86 11.54 2.60
C VAL A 149 3.33 10.56 1.52
N LEU A 150 2.75 10.62 0.31
CA LEU A 150 3.19 9.79 -0.81
C LEU A 150 4.64 10.11 -1.22
N GLY A 151 5.00 11.39 -1.24
CA GLY A 151 6.36 11.84 -1.53
C GLY A 151 7.37 11.34 -0.50
N ILE A 152 7.06 11.44 0.80
CA ILE A 152 7.90 10.92 1.89
C ILE A 152 8.06 9.39 1.74
N GLY A 153 6.97 8.67 1.50
CA GLY A 153 7.00 7.22 1.30
C GLY A 153 7.89 6.81 0.12
N LEU A 154 7.76 7.51 -1.02
CA LEU A 154 8.58 7.29 -2.20
C LEU A 154 10.07 7.56 -1.91
N VAL A 155 10.38 8.67 -1.24
CA VAL A 155 11.77 9.01 -0.88
C VAL A 155 12.37 7.96 0.05
N ILE A 156 11.64 7.51 1.08
CA ILE A 156 12.11 6.45 1.99
C ILE A 156 12.40 5.17 1.20
N SER A 157 11.47 4.76 0.33
CA SER A 157 11.63 3.55 -0.48
C SER A 157 12.86 3.61 -1.38
N LEU A 158 13.03 4.71 -2.13
CA LEU A 158 14.18 4.89 -3.03
C LEU A 158 15.51 4.93 -2.27
N VAL A 159 15.56 5.61 -1.12
CA VAL A 159 16.78 5.67 -0.30
C VAL A 159 17.12 4.29 0.25
N CYS A 160 16.15 3.55 0.80
CA CYS A 160 16.36 2.21 1.32
C CYS A 160 16.81 1.23 0.22
N GLN A 161 16.18 1.26 -0.95
CA GLN A 161 16.56 0.41 -2.08
C GLN A 161 17.97 0.75 -2.62
N HIS A 162 18.33 2.05 -2.65
CA HIS A 162 19.67 2.48 -3.03
C HIS A 162 20.74 2.00 -2.05
N LEU A 163 20.48 2.10 -0.74
CA LEU A 163 21.37 1.60 0.30
C LEU A 163 21.50 0.06 0.24
N ALA A 164 20.40 -0.65 -0.01
CA ALA A 164 20.40 -2.11 -0.18
C ALA A 164 21.22 -2.56 -1.39
N THR A 165 21.10 -1.84 -2.51
CA THR A 165 21.89 -2.09 -3.72
C THR A 165 23.39 -1.88 -3.46
N LYS A 166 23.75 -0.83 -2.72
CA LYS A 166 25.15 -0.60 -2.28
C LYS A 166 25.68 -1.70 -1.37
N LYS A 167 24.84 -2.33 -0.55
CA LYS A 167 25.19 -3.50 0.26
C LYS A 167 25.28 -4.80 -0.56
N GLY A 168 25.13 -4.74 -1.89
CA GLY A 168 25.31 -5.87 -2.80
C GLY A 168 24.11 -6.82 -2.90
N VAL A 169 22.92 -6.40 -2.45
CA VAL A 169 21.72 -7.23 -2.56
C VAL A 169 20.85 -6.78 -3.74
N PRO A 170 20.58 -7.68 -4.70
CA PRO A 170 19.76 -7.34 -5.85
C PRO A 170 18.29 -7.24 -5.45
N VAL A 171 17.81 -6.01 -5.24
CA VAL A 171 16.39 -5.71 -4.93
C VAL A 171 15.45 -6.29 -6.00
N SER A 172 15.90 -6.36 -7.26
CA SER A 172 15.14 -6.94 -8.37
C SER A 172 14.95 -8.46 -8.31
N GLU A 173 15.72 -9.17 -7.48
CA GLU A 173 15.59 -10.62 -7.32
C GLU A 173 14.61 -11.00 -6.20
N ILE A 174 14.30 -10.07 -5.29
CA ILE A 174 13.35 -10.29 -4.19
C ILE A 174 11.98 -10.74 -4.73
N PHE A 175 11.56 -10.19 -5.87
CA PHE A 175 10.25 -10.47 -6.47
C PHE A 175 10.28 -11.52 -7.59
N ARG A 176 11.41 -12.23 -7.79
CA ARG A 176 11.53 -13.21 -8.89
C ARG A 176 10.92 -14.57 -8.58
N ALA A 177 10.85 -14.96 -7.32
CA ALA A 177 10.28 -16.23 -6.91
C ALA A 177 9.40 -16.03 -5.68
N VAL A 178 8.24 -16.68 -5.66
CA VAL A 178 7.48 -16.81 -4.42
C VAL A 178 8.33 -17.69 -3.50
N PRO A 179 8.68 -17.24 -2.28
CA PRO A 179 9.42 -18.10 -1.36
C PRO A 179 8.61 -19.39 -1.14
N PRO A 180 9.24 -20.58 -1.26
CA PRO A 180 8.55 -21.84 -1.02
C PRO A 180 8.00 -21.81 0.42
N ALA A 181 6.68 -21.99 0.54
CA ALA A 181 5.95 -21.94 1.80
C ALA A 181 6.34 -23.07 2.74
#